data_AF-A0A959NE30-F1
#
_entry.id   AF-A0A959NE30-F1
#
_cell.length_a   1.000
_cell.length_b   1.000
_cell.length_c   1.000
_cell.angle_alpha   90.00
_cell.angle_beta   90.00
_cell.angle_gamma   90.00
#
_symmetry.space_group_name_H-M   'P 1'
#
loop_
_entity.id
_entity.type
_entity.pdbx_description
1 polymer ?
#
loop_
_entity_poly.entity_id
_entity_poly.type
_entity_poly.pdbx_seq_one_letter_code
_entity_poly.pdbx_strand_id
1 'polypeptide(L)'
;MKNYFSLFALLLSPVFVFGQVLNCKTSIDYGNNEKNGHYAKVNDIDIYYETYGDSTKQPLLLIHGNGGSVKAGSCQIEYFKNNYYVIIADSRYQGKSGNGNEELTYRLMANDYYELLNH
;
A
#
# COMPACT_ATOMS: atom_id res chain seq x y z
N MET A 1 29.93 40.54 20.24
CA MET A 1 29.92 39.10 19.87
C MET A 1 28.49 38.62 19.99
N LYS A 2 27.80 38.37 18.87
CA LYS A 2 26.37 38.02 18.86
C LYS A 2 26.23 36.50 19.03
N ASN A 3 25.55 36.07 20.09
CA ASN A 3 25.28 34.66 20.40
C ASN A 3 24.24 34.10 19.45
N TYR A 4 24.67 33.34 18.45
CA TYR A 4 23.81 32.55 17.54
C TYR A 4 23.31 31.23 18.15
N PHE A 5 23.50 31.04 19.46
CA PHE A 5 23.23 29.77 20.15
C PHE A 5 21.74 29.43 20.27
N SER A 6 20.82 30.39 20.08
CA SER A 6 19.37 30.15 20.20
C SER A 6 18.67 29.72 18.90
N LEU A 7 19.32 29.75 17.74
CA LEU A 7 18.62 29.47 16.47
C LEU A 7 18.76 28.03 15.96
N PHE A 8 19.54 27.18 16.64
CA PHE A 8 19.77 25.79 16.20
C PHE A 8 18.91 24.75 16.93
N ALA A 9 18.18 25.14 17.98
CA ALA A 9 17.42 24.21 18.81
C ALA A 9 16.01 23.87 18.28
N LEU A 10 15.56 24.50 17.19
CA LEU A 10 14.22 24.27 16.61
C LEU A 10 14.19 23.26 15.45
N LEU A 11 15.33 22.74 15.01
CA LEU A 11 15.44 21.72 13.95
C LEU A 11 15.63 20.28 14.48
N LEU A 12 15.58 20.10 15.81
CA LEU A 12 15.81 18.83 16.50
C LEU A 12 14.64 18.41 17.39
N SER A 13 13.43 18.94 17.18
CA SER A 13 12.25 18.21 17.63
C SER A 13 12.00 17.11 16.60
N PRO A 14 12.21 15.82 16.93
CA PRO A 14 11.68 14.80 16.08
C PRO A 14 10.17 14.97 16.21
N VAL A 15 9.53 15.46 15.15
CA VAL A 15 8.10 15.30 14.97
C VAL A 15 7.90 13.80 14.77
N PHE A 16 7.96 13.06 15.88
CA PHE A 16 7.47 11.70 16.03
C PHE A 16 5.95 11.78 15.93
N VAL A 17 5.48 12.10 14.74
CA VAL A 17 4.11 11.79 14.31
C VAL A 17 4.25 10.65 13.31
N PHE A 18 4.92 9.57 13.73
CA PHE A 18 4.57 8.25 13.21
C PHE A 18 3.28 7.86 13.92
N GLY A 19 2.19 8.47 13.48
CA GLY A 19 0.85 8.12 13.89
C GLY A 19 0.48 6.79 13.26
N GLN A 20 0.99 5.68 13.80
CA GLN A 20 0.32 4.39 13.92
C GLN A 20 0.97 3.61 15.08
N VAL A 21 0.58 3.90 16.32
CA VAL A 21 0.60 2.86 17.35
C VAL A 21 -0.79 2.24 17.37
N LEU A 22 -1.06 1.38 16.40
CA LEU A 22 -2.15 0.43 16.52
C LEU A 22 -1.50 -0.93 16.72
N ASN A 23 -1.74 -1.54 17.88
CA ASN A 23 -1.40 -2.94 18.18
C ASN A 23 -2.20 -3.89 17.28
N CYS A 24 -1.94 -3.81 15.99
CA CYS A 24 -2.54 -4.65 14.98
C CYS A 24 -1.71 -5.92 14.90
N LYS A 25 -2.21 -6.96 15.54
CA LYS A 25 -1.63 -8.31 15.48
C LYS A 25 -2.47 -9.12 14.50
N THR A 26 -1.90 -9.40 13.33
CA THR A 26 -2.50 -10.31 12.34
C THR A 26 -1.80 -11.67 12.44
N SER A 27 -2.56 -12.76 12.29
CA SER A 27 -1.99 -14.11 12.16
C SER A 27 -1.62 -14.45 10.71
N ILE A 28 -2.14 -13.66 9.76
CA ILE A 28 -1.87 -13.78 8.33
C ILE A 28 -0.70 -12.86 7.96
N ASP A 29 0.23 -13.37 7.17
CA ASP A 29 1.35 -12.62 6.58
C ASP A 29 0.89 -11.90 5.30
N TYR A 30 0.22 -10.77 5.47
CA TYR A 30 -0.26 -9.93 4.36
C TYR A 30 0.91 -9.31 3.57
N GLY A 31 0.79 -9.32 2.25
CA GLY A 31 1.87 -8.97 1.31
C GLY A 31 2.82 -10.13 1.02
N ASN A 32 2.64 -11.28 1.68
CA ASN A 32 3.43 -12.47 1.46
C ASN A 32 2.60 -13.75 1.61
N ASN A 33 1.43 -13.76 0.97
CA ASN A 33 0.48 -14.86 1.05
C ASN A 33 0.39 -15.63 -0.28
N GLU A 34 1.01 -16.81 -0.37
CA GLU A 34 0.99 -17.61 -1.62
C GLU A 34 -0.42 -18.01 -2.09
N LYS A 35 -1.38 -18.13 -1.16
CA LYS A 35 -2.74 -18.55 -1.50
C LYS A 35 -3.60 -17.42 -2.08
N ASN A 36 -3.44 -16.22 -1.52
CA ASN A 36 -4.27 -15.06 -1.87
C ASN A 36 -3.54 -14.04 -2.74
N GLY A 37 -2.22 -14.18 -2.87
CA GLY A 37 -1.35 -13.34 -3.68
C GLY A 37 -1.30 -13.83 -5.12
N HIS A 38 -1.54 -12.90 -6.03
CA HIS A 38 -1.62 -13.12 -7.45
C HIS A 38 -0.87 -12.03 -8.19
N TYR A 39 -0.59 -12.29 -9.46
CA TYR A 39 -0.02 -11.31 -10.39
C TYR A 39 -0.97 -11.15 -11.57
N ALA A 40 -1.24 -9.91 -11.94
CA ALA A 40 -1.95 -9.58 -13.17
C ALA A 40 -1.04 -8.77 -14.09
N LYS A 41 -1.07 -9.06 -15.39
CA LYS A 41 -0.40 -8.22 -16.39
C LYS A 41 -1.25 -6.99 -16.62
N VAL A 42 -0.80 -5.83 -16.16
CA VAL A 42 -1.48 -4.54 -16.33
C VAL A 42 -0.53 -3.53 -16.97
N ASN A 43 -0.97 -2.88 -18.03
CA ASN A 43 -0.11 -2.03 -18.85
C ASN A 43 1.22 -2.75 -19.19
N ASP A 44 2.36 -2.15 -18.83
CA ASP A 44 3.70 -2.67 -19.07
C ASP A 44 4.29 -3.52 -17.94
N ILE A 45 3.56 -3.72 -16.83
CA ILE A 45 4.06 -4.37 -15.61
C ILE A 45 3.25 -5.60 -15.19
N ASP A 46 3.86 -6.43 -14.36
CA ASP A 46 3.13 -7.43 -13.56
C ASP A 46 2.82 -6.80 -12.20
N ILE A 47 1.55 -6.58 -11.89
CA ILE A 47 1.12 -6.02 -10.61
C ILE A 47 0.81 -7.14 -9.63
N TYR A 48 1.46 -7.12 -8.47
CA TYR A 48 1.15 -8.02 -7.37
C TYR A 48 -0.07 -7.49 -6.61
N TYR A 49 -1.04 -8.36 -6.38
CA TYR A 49 -2.23 -8.03 -5.59
C TYR A 49 -2.66 -9.20 -4.73
N GLU A 50 -3.34 -8.89 -3.64
CA GLU A 50 -3.98 -9.87 -2.77
C GLU A 50 -5.49 -9.58 -2.68
N THR A 51 -6.27 -10.65 -2.53
CA THR A 51 -7.72 -10.53 -2.31
C THR A 51 -8.18 -11.32 -1.10
N TYR A 52 -9.15 -10.78 -0.36
CA TYR A 52 -9.62 -11.35 0.90
C TYR A 52 -11.12 -11.16 1.10
N GLY A 53 -11.73 -12.07 1.86
CA GLY A 53 -13.18 -12.04 2.11
C GLY A 53 -13.96 -12.79 1.03
N ASP A 54 -15.29 -12.66 1.11
CA ASP A 54 -16.20 -13.34 0.20
C ASP A 54 -16.39 -12.51 -1.09
N SER A 55 -16.02 -13.07 -2.23
CA SER A 55 -16.11 -12.43 -3.56
C SER A 55 -17.54 -12.00 -3.99
N THR A 56 -18.58 -12.49 -3.31
CA THR A 56 -19.97 -12.08 -3.57
C THR A 56 -20.36 -10.77 -2.86
N LYS A 57 -19.54 -10.29 -1.91
CA LYS A 57 -19.77 -9.03 -1.17
C LYS A 57 -19.28 -7.82 -1.97
N GLN A 58 -19.69 -6.63 -1.53
CA GLN A 58 -19.26 -5.38 -2.14
C GLN A 58 -17.72 -5.28 -2.15
N PRO A 59 -17.10 -4.98 -3.31
CA PRO A 59 -15.65 -4.83 -3.39
C PRO A 59 -15.17 -3.56 -2.69
N LEU A 60 -14.01 -3.66 -2.04
CA LEU A 60 -13.29 -2.56 -1.42
C LEU A 60 -11.83 -2.58 -1.86
N LEU A 61 -11.45 -1.62 -2.71
CA LEU A 61 -10.05 -1.41 -3.09
C LEU A 61 -9.32 -0.61 -2.00
N LEU A 62 -8.22 -1.15 -1.49
CA LEU A 62 -7.28 -0.45 -0.63
C LEU A 62 -6.03 -0.08 -1.44
N ILE A 63 -5.55 1.15 -1.26
CA ILE A 63 -4.33 1.67 -1.91
C ILE A 63 -3.36 2.11 -0.81
N HIS A 64 -2.14 1.56 -0.82
CA HIS A 64 -1.12 1.91 0.17
C HIS A 64 -0.45 3.26 -0.15
N GLY A 65 0.21 3.85 0.84
CA GLY A 65 0.98 5.09 0.67
C GLY A 65 2.34 4.89 0.00
N ASN A 66 3.04 6.00 -0.24
CA ASN A 66 4.38 6.01 -0.85
C ASN A 66 5.41 5.20 -0.04
N GLY A 67 6.23 4.40 -0.73
CA GLY A 67 7.23 3.51 -0.11
C GLY A 67 6.60 2.30 0.62
N GLY A 68 5.32 2.05 0.39
CA GLY A 68 4.56 0.99 1.03
C GLY A 68 4.49 -0.29 0.20
N SER A 69 3.61 -1.17 0.65
CA SER A 69 3.18 -2.39 -0.05
C SER A 69 1.84 -2.83 0.54
N VAL A 70 1.29 -3.94 0.07
CA VAL A 70 0.11 -4.63 0.64
C VAL A 70 0.22 -4.75 2.16
N LYS A 71 1.43 -5.00 2.68
CA LYS A 71 1.69 -5.11 4.13
C LYS A 71 1.26 -3.88 4.91
N ALA A 72 1.33 -2.68 4.34
CA ALA A 72 0.88 -1.45 5.00
C ALA A 72 -0.64 -1.45 5.27
N GLY A 73 -1.41 -2.23 4.51
CA GLY A 73 -2.85 -2.39 4.67
C GLY A 73 -3.27 -3.51 5.64
N SER A 74 -2.34 -4.23 6.28
CA SER A 74 -2.62 -5.46 7.06
C SER A 74 -3.83 -5.34 7.99
N CYS A 75 -3.95 -4.21 8.68
CA CYS A 75 -4.99 -3.97 9.69
C CYS A 75 -6.34 -3.66 9.05
N GLN A 76 -6.31 -2.90 7.96
CA GLN A 76 -7.48 -2.57 7.16
C GLN A 76 -8.01 -3.85 6.50
N ILE A 77 -7.14 -4.68 5.94
CA ILE A 77 -7.52 -5.98 5.38
C ILE A 77 -8.17 -6.85 6.47
N GLU A 78 -7.51 -7.00 7.63
CA GLU A 78 -8.02 -7.83 8.73
C GLU A 78 -9.40 -7.38 9.20
N TYR A 79 -9.63 -6.07 9.29
CA TYR A 79 -10.91 -5.51 9.70
C TYR A 79 -11.99 -5.63 8.62
N PHE A 80 -11.69 -5.27 7.37
CA PHE A 80 -12.70 -5.16 6.31
C PHE A 80 -13.05 -6.48 5.64
N LYS A 81 -12.16 -7.49 5.62
CA LYS A 81 -12.42 -8.78 4.93
C LYS A 81 -13.67 -9.53 5.44
N ASN A 82 -14.14 -9.22 6.64
CA ASN A 82 -15.35 -9.83 7.20
C ASN A 82 -16.63 -9.29 6.54
N ASN A 83 -16.60 -8.06 6.01
CA ASN A 83 -17.78 -7.36 5.47
C ASN A 83 -17.67 -7.04 3.97
N TYR A 84 -16.47 -7.08 3.40
CA TYR A 84 -16.18 -6.70 2.01
C TYR A 84 -15.35 -7.76 1.31
N TYR A 85 -15.39 -7.74 -0.03
CA TYR A 85 -14.36 -8.35 -0.85
C TYR A 85 -13.19 -7.37 -0.99
N VAL A 86 -12.16 -7.55 -0.19
CA VAL A 86 -11.02 -6.62 -0.12
C VAL A 86 -10.05 -6.96 -1.25
N ILE A 87 -9.67 -5.93 -2.01
CA ILE A 87 -8.63 -5.98 -3.04
C ILE A 87 -7.54 -4.99 -2.64
N ILE A 88 -6.29 -5.40 -2.69
CA ILE A 88 -5.15 -4.52 -2.42
C ILE A 88 -3.99 -4.92 -3.31
N ALA A 89 -3.28 -3.94 -3.86
CA ALA A 89 -2.16 -4.19 -4.75
C ALA A 89 -0.95 -3.35 -4.39
N ASP A 90 0.23 -3.90 -4.66
CA ASP A 90 1.47 -3.17 -4.67
C ASP A 90 1.48 -2.24 -5.89
N SER A 91 1.58 -0.93 -5.69
CA SER A 91 1.73 0.03 -6.78
C SER A 91 2.99 -0.27 -7.61
N ARG A 92 3.01 0.15 -8.89
CA ARG A 92 4.22 0.09 -9.72
C ARG A 92 5.43 0.67 -8.97
N TYR A 93 6.60 0.06 -9.15
CA TYR A 93 7.83 0.36 -8.42
C TYR A 93 7.82 0.10 -6.89
N GLN A 94 6.79 -0.54 -6.35
CA GLN A 94 6.68 -0.80 -4.91
C GLN A 94 6.39 -2.28 -4.62
N GLY A 95 6.76 -2.73 -3.42
CA GLY A 95 6.55 -4.10 -2.98
C GLY A 95 7.08 -5.14 -3.97
N LYS A 96 6.18 -5.99 -4.45
CA LYS A 96 6.44 -7.10 -5.37
C LYS A 96 6.06 -6.80 -6.82
N SER A 97 5.48 -5.62 -7.09
CA SER A 97 5.07 -5.24 -8.43
C SER A 97 6.24 -4.82 -9.31
N GLY A 98 6.04 -4.94 -10.62
CA GLY A 98 7.00 -4.48 -11.62
C GLY A 98 7.21 -2.97 -11.62
N ASN A 99 8.32 -2.57 -12.23
CA ASN A 99 8.74 -1.19 -12.39
C ASN A 99 8.14 -0.56 -13.66
N GLY A 100 8.29 -1.25 -14.79
CA GLY A 100 7.95 -0.67 -16.10
C GLY A 100 9.00 0.32 -16.58
N ASN A 101 8.78 0.88 -17.77
CA ASN A 101 9.73 1.79 -18.44
C ASN A 101 9.14 3.18 -18.74
N GLU A 102 7.83 3.35 -18.52
CA GLU A 102 7.12 4.61 -18.73
C GLU A 102 7.44 5.65 -17.65
N GLU A 103 7.25 6.94 -17.96
CA GLU A 103 7.37 8.01 -16.98
C GLU A 103 6.35 7.82 -15.84
N LEU A 104 6.84 7.81 -14.59
CA LEU A 104 5.98 7.62 -13.42
C LEU A 104 5.07 8.85 -13.21
N THR A 105 3.79 8.68 -13.49
CA THR A 105 2.75 9.69 -13.24
C THR A 105 1.60 9.10 -12.43
N TYR A 106 0.89 9.94 -11.67
CA TYR A 106 -0.31 9.50 -10.94
C TYR A 106 -1.40 8.96 -11.88
N ARG A 107 -1.48 9.48 -13.12
CA ARG A 107 -2.43 8.97 -14.13
C ARG A 107 -2.06 7.54 -14.53
N LEU A 108 -0.78 7.27 -14.77
CA LEU A 108 -0.31 5.93 -15.07
C LEU A 108 -0.58 4.95 -13.92
N MET A 109 -0.26 5.34 -12.68
CA MET A 109 -0.57 4.56 -11.50
C MET A 109 -2.08 4.29 -11.35
N ALA A 110 -2.93 5.30 -11.56
CA ALA A 110 -4.38 5.13 -11.51
C ALA A 110 -4.89 4.19 -12.61
N ASN A 111 -4.29 4.26 -13.80
CA ASN A 111 -4.59 3.34 -14.90
C ASN A 111 -4.19 1.90 -14.57
N ASP A 112 -3.11 1.65 -13.82
CA ASP A 112 -2.76 0.28 -13.39
C ASP A 112 -3.85 -0.33 -12.51
N TYR A 113 -4.36 0.44 -11.55
CA TYR A 113 -5.47 0.00 -10.70
C TYR A 113 -6.76 -0.17 -11.51
N TYR A 114 -7.02 0.69 -12.49
CA TYR A 114 -8.17 0.52 -13.39
C TYR A 114 -8.09 -0.77 -14.21
N GLU A 115 -6.94 -1.06 -14.83
CA GLU A 115 -6.73 -2.30 -15.58
C GLU A 115 -6.79 -3.53 -14.66
N LEU A 116 -6.21 -3.46 -13.46
CA LEU A 116 -6.30 -4.52 -12.46
C LEU A 116 -7.76 -4.86 -12.11
N LEU A 117 -8.62 -3.84 -11.94
CA LEU A 117 -10.02 -4.06 -11.59
C LEU A 117 -10.89 -4.57 -12.75
N ASN A 118 -10.36 -4.56 -13.99
CA ASN A 118 -11.03 -5.09 -15.18
C ASN A 118 -10.45 -6.44 -15.64
N HIS A 119 -9.48 -7.00 -14.91
CA HIS A 119 -8.89 -8.32 -15.16
C HIS A 119 -9.82 -9.46 -14.75
#